data_AF-A0A7Y2XZ60-F1
#
_entry.id   AF-A0A7Y2XZ60-F1
#
_cell.length_a   1.000
_cell.length_b   1.000
_cell.length_c   1.000
_cell.angle_alpha   90.00
_cell.angle_beta   90.00
_cell.angle_gamma   90.00
#
_symmetry.space_group_name_H-M   'P 1'
#
loop_
_entity.id
_entity.type
_entity.pdbx_description
1 polymer ?
#
loop_
_entity_poly.entity_id
_entity_poly.type
_entity_poly.pdbx_seq_one_letter_code
_entity_poly.pdbx_strand_id
1 'polypeptide(L)'
;PGAVLNLHYKHHVEACYCIAGEGTVIEVDSGRRHDIRPGVLYAPNAHDRHEVHVPSDGQALRLVCVFSPALEGTEVHGPDGSYPRPDA
;
A
#
# COMPACT_ATOMS: atom_id res chain seq x y z
N PRO A 1 11.55 -8.11 3.60
CA PRO A 1 12.50 -7.74 2.52
C PRO A 1 12.21 -8.58 1.28
N GLY A 2 12.46 -8.05 0.07
CA GLY A 2 12.22 -8.74 -1.19
C GLY A 2 10.75 -8.92 -1.59
N ALA A 3 9.82 -8.30 -0.85
CA ALA A 3 8.39 -8.41 -1.13
C ALA A 3 8.00 -7.50 -2.31
N VAL A 4 7.11 -8.02 -3.15
CA VAL A 4 6.37 -7.26 -4.16
C VAL A 4 4.89 -7.45 -3.87
N LEU A 5 4.22 -6.38 -3.45
CA LEU A 5 2.80 -6.39 -3.12
C LEU A 5 2.02 -5.69 -4.23
N ASN A 6 1.00 -6.34 -4.77
CA ASN A 6 0.07 -5.76 -5.74
C ASN A 6 -1.21 -5.38 -4.99
N LEU A 7 -1.54 -4.09 -4.93
CA LEU A 7 -2.61 -3.57 -4.08
C LEU A 7 -3.59 -2.72 -4.89
N HIS A 8 -4.88 -2.85 -4.58
CA HIS A 8 -5.95 -2.07 -5.19
C HIS A 8 -7.15 -1.95 -4.25
N TYR A 9 -7.12 -1.01 -3.32
CA TYR A 9 -8.21 -0.83 -2.37
C TYR A 9 -9.37 -0.04 -3.01
N LYS A 10 -10.41 -0.75 -3.47
CA LYS A 10 -11.60 -0.15 -4.13
C LYS A 10 -12.60 0.49 -3.17
N HIS A 11 -12.53 0.13 -1.89
CA HIS A 11 -13.52 0.51 -0.89
C HIS A 11 -12.94 1.30 0.29
N HIS A 12 -11.62 1.42 0.33
CA HIS A 12 -10.90 2.17 1.34
C HIS A 12 -9.89 3.09 0.66
N VAL A 13 -9.71 4.26 1.22
CA VAL A 13 -8.53 5.09 0.99
C VAL A 13 -7.50 4.73 2.05
N GLU A 14 -6.26 4.54 1.63
CA GLU A 14 -5.12 4.28 2.52
C GLU A 14 -4.15 5.47 2.51
N ALA A 15 -3.60 5.81 3.67
CA ALA A 15 -2.42 6.64 3.79
C ALA A 15 -1.32 5.90 4.55
N CYS A 16 -0.11 5.88 3.99
CA CYS A 16 1.03 5.14 4.50
C CYS A 16 2.18 6.11 4.81
N TYR A 17 2.54 6.24 6.09
CA TYR A 17 3.71 7.00 6.53
C TYR A 17 4.88 6.08 6.84
N CYS A 18 5.99 6.24 6.14
CA CYS A 18 7.18 5.43 6.35
C CYS A 18 8.00 5.92 7.54
N ILE A 19 8.30 5.01 8.46
CA ILE A 19 9.10 5.29 9.68
C ILE A 19 10.41 4.50 9.73
N ALA A 20 10.59 3.48 8.89
CA ALA A 20 11.85 2.76 8.72
C ALA A 20 11.88 2.00 7.37
N GLY A 21 13.08 1.66 6.89
CA GLY A 21 13.28 0.93 5.64
C GLY A 21 13.14 1.76 4.38
N GLU A 22 13.37 1.12 3.24
CA GLU A 22 13.33 1.75 1.92
C GLU A 22 12.59 0.86 0.92
N GLY A 23 11.99 1.48 -0.10
CA GLY A 23 11.30 0.78 -1.16
C GLY A 23 10.80 1.73 -2.24
N THR A 24 10.02 1.19 -3.17
CA THR A 24 9.42 1.99 -4.25
C THR A 24 7.93 1.66 -4.34
N VAL A 25 7.10 2.69 -4.46
CA VAL A 25 5.71 2.56 -4.87
C VAL A 25 5.61 2.86 -6.36
N ILE A 26 4.93 1.99 -7.10
CA ILE A 26 4.74 2.12 -8.55
C ILE A 26 3.24 2.26 -8.82
N GLU A 27 2.83 3.33 -9.48
CA GLU A 27 1.48 3.46 -10.05
C GLU A 27 1.37 2.52 -11.25
N VAL A 28 0.42 1.56 -11.23
CA VAL A 28 0.33 0.54 -12.29
C VAL A 28 -0.07 1.15 -13.63
N ASP A 29 -1.02 2.08 -13.63
CA ASP A 29 -1.60 2.61 -14.87
C ASP A 29 -0.67 3.63 -15.56
N SER A 30 0.04 4.44 -14.78
CA SER A 30 0.96 5.48 -15.30
C SER A 30 2.41 5.00 -15.42
N GLY A 31 2.79 3.95 -14.70
CA GLY A 31 4.16 3.48 -14.55
C GLY A 31 5.05 4.39 -13.69
N ARG A 32 4.51 5.45 -13.08
CA ARG A 32 5.28 6.37 -12.25
C ARG A 32 5.80 5.67 -11.00
N ARG A 33 7.05 5.99 -10.65
CA ARG A 33 7.77 5.38 -9.52
C ARG A 33 8.05 6.45 -8.47
N HIS A 34 7.86 6.07 -7.21
CA HIS A 34 8.04 6.94 -6.05
C HIS A 34 8.91 6.25 -5.02
N ASP A 35 10.04 6.88 -4.68
CA ASP A 35 10.93 6.34 -3.67
C ASP A 35 10.38 6.58 -2.27
N ILE A 36 10.28 5.51 -1.48
CA ILE A 36 9.77 5.50 -0.12
C ILE A 36 10.93 5.30 0.83
N ARG A 37 11.04 6.19 1.81
CA ARG A 37 12.05 6.19 2.88
C ARG A 37 11.49 6.88 4.12
N PRO A 38 12.15 6.84 5.28
CA PRO A 38 11.61 7.45 6.50
C PRO A 38 11.26 8.93 6.28
N GLY A 39 10.06 9.30 6.72
CA GLY A 39 9.50 10.64 6.53
C GLY A 39 8.64 10.82 5.27
N VAL A 40 8.63 9.85 4.36
CA VAL A 40 7.76 9.88 3.18
C VAL A 40 6.35 9.37 3.54
N LEU A 41 5.34 10.11 3.11
CA LEU A 41 3.94 9.67 3.10
C LEU A 41 3.51 9.44 1.65
N TYR A 42 2.85 8.32 1.39
CA TYR A 42 2.13 8.08 0.14
C TYR A 42 0.68 7.70 0.41
N ALA A 43 -0.23 8.08 -0.48
CA ALA A 43 -1.66 7.82 -0.36
C ALA A 43 -2.28 7.63 -1.76
N PRO A 44 -2.66 6.40 -2.15
CA PRO A 44 -3.38 6.12 -3.40
C PRO A 44 -4.87 6.52 -3.24
N ASN A 45 -5.10 7.83 -3.17
CA ASN A 45 -6.37 8.41 -2.72
C ASN A 45 -7.51 8.29 -3.72
N ALA A 46 -7.24 8.00 -4.99
CA ALA A 46 -8.26 7.76 -6.01
C ALA A 46 -8.52 6.25 -6.22
N HIS A 47 -8.21 5.42 -5.22
CA HIS A 47 -8.24 3.96 -5.31
C HIS A 47 -7.27 3.42 -6.38
N ASP A 48 -6.13 4.09 -6.52
CA ASP A 48 -5.16 3.79 -7.56
C ASP A 48 -4.52 2.41 -7.36
N ARG A 49 -4.45 1.64 -8.45
CA ARG A 49 -3.68 0.39 -8.49
C ARG A 49 -2.20 0.71 -8.34
N HIS A 50 -1.56 0.06 -7.38
CA HIS A 50 -0.15 0.29 -7.13
C HIS A 50 0.58 -0.97 -6.67
N GLU A 51 1.89 -0.96 -6.89
CA GLU A 51 2.79 -2.00 -6.40
C GLU A 51 3.72 -1.42 -5.35
N VAL A 52 3.95 -2.17 -4.27
CA VAL A 52 4.96 -1.84 -3.25
C VAL A 52 6.12 -2.81 -3.37
N HIS A 53 7.30 -2.29 -3.70
CA HIS A 53 8.53 -3.07 -3.90
C HIS A 53 9.50 -2.80 -2.76
N VAL A 54 9.89 -3.86 -2.05
CA VAL A 54 10.90 -3.80 -0.98
C VAL A 54 12.16 -4.52 -1.47
N PRO A 55 13.35 -3.90 -1.50
CA PRO A 55 14.59 -4.55 -1.91
C PRO A 55 14.87 -5.83 -1.10
N SER A 56 15.45 -6.84 -1.75
CA SER A 56 15.78 -8.12 -1.11
C SER A 56 17.00 -8.03 -0.21
N ASP A 57 17.95 -7.15 -0.54
CA ASP A 57 19.16 -6.82 0.20
C ASP A 57 19.00 -5.62 1.16
N GLY A 58 17.80 -5.03 1.21
CA GLY A 58 17.47 -3.86 2.03
C GLY A 58 16.72 -4.18 3.33
N GLN A 59 16.46 -3.12 4.09
CA GLN A 59 15.61 -3.20 5.28
C GLN A 59 14.12 -3.23 4.89
N ALA A 60 13.31 -3.97 5.64
CA ALA A 60 11.87 -3.98 5.44
C ALA A 60 11.27 -2.59 5.69
N LEU A 61 10.31 -2.18 4.87
CA LEU A 61 9.48 -1.01 5.14
C LEU A 61 8.70 -1.21 6.43
N ARG A 62 8.74 -0.21 7.31
CA ARG A 62 7.85 -0.09 8.45
C ARG A 62 6.96 1.12 8.22
N LEU A 63 5.67 0.85 8.05
CA LEU A 63 4.67 1.85 7.70
C LEU A 63 3.67 2.02 8.85
N VAL A 64 3.23 3.26 9.06
CA VAL A 64 2.00 3.57 9.80
C VAL A 64 0.91 3.76 8.75
N CYS A 65 -0.04 2.84 8.70
CA CYS A 65 -1.13 2.85 7.74
C CYS A 65 -2.43 3.35 8.39
N VAL A 66 -3.17 4.20 7.69
CA VAL A 66 -4.50 4.67 8.08
C VAL A 66 -5.46 4.37 6.94
N PHE A 67 -6.58 3.71 7.25
CA PHE A 67 -7.63 3.37 6.30
C PHE A 67 -8.91 4.15 6.59
N SER A 68 -9.59 4.60 5.53
CA SER A 68 -10.89 5.24 5.60
C SER A 68 -11.83 4.72 4.48
N PRO A 69 -12.97 4.10 4.80
CA PRO A 69 -13.44 3.70 6.13
C PRO A 69 -12.44 2.78 6.86
N ALA A 70 -12.60 2.62 8.18
CA ALA A 70 -11.75 1.72 8.94
C ALA A 70 -11.84 0.29 8.38
N LEU A 71 -10.73 -0.45 8.44
CA LEU A 71 -10.76 -1.88 8.14
C LEU A 71 -11.59 -2.61 9.19
N GLU A 72 -12.30 -3.64 8.75
CA GLU A 72 -12.99 -4.58 9.62
C GLU A 72 -12.11 -5.81 9.84
N GLY A 73 -12.05 -6.32 11.08
CA GLY A 73 -11.15 -7.42 11.43
C GLY A 73 -11.38 -8.74 10.66
N THR A 74 -12.50 -8.85 9.96
CA THR A 74 -12.88 -9.98 9.09
C THR A 74 -12.43 -9.80 7.63
N GLU A 75 -11.92 -8.63 7.25
CA GLU A 75 -11.45 -8.37 5.90
C GLU A 75 -10.12 -9.08 5.64
N VAL A 76 -10.12 -9.90 4.59
CA VAL A 76 -8.91 -10.53 4.05
C VAL A 76 -8.74 -10.10 2.60
N HIS A 77 -7.49 -9.98 2.15
CA HIS A 77 -7.22 -9.65 0.76
C HIS A 77 -7.88 -10.65 -0.18
N GLY A 78 -8.75 -10.14 -1.06
CA GLY A 78 -9.34 -10.90 -2.14
C GLY A 78 -8.33 -11.22 -3.25
N PRO A 79 -8.76 -11.96 -4.29
CA PRO A 79 -7.89 -12.37 -5.39
C PRO A 79 -7.25 -11.21 -6.18
N ASP A 80 -7.81 -10.01 -6.10
CA ASP A 80 -7.31 -8.80 -6.75
C ASP A 80 -6.45 -7.91 -5.85
N GLY A 81 -6.13 -8.37 -4.64
CA GLY A 81 -5.35 -7.61 -3.67
C GLY A 81 -6.12 -6.47 -2.99
N SER A 82 -7.46 -6.50 -3.05
CA SER A 82 -8.33 -5.55 -2.36
C SER A 82 -8.96 -6.14 -1.09
N TYR A 83 -9.45 -5.28 -0.19
CA TYR A 83 -10.40 -5.69 0.83
C TYR A 83 -11.83 -5.66 0.26
N PRO A 84 -12.69 -6.62 0.61
CA PRO A 84 -14.09 -6.61 0.21
C PRO A 84 -14.79 -5.35 0.74
N ARG A 85 -15.95 -5.01 0.15
CA ARG A 85 -16.76 -3.92 0.67
C ARG A 85 -17.24 -4.29 2.09
N PRO A 86 -17.13 -3.38 3.08
CA PRO A 86 -17.79 -3.56 4.37
C PRO A 86 -19.28 -3.85 4.19
N ASP A 87 -19.81 -4.79 4.97
CA ASP A 87 -21.26 -5.09 4.95
C ASP A 87 -22.03 -3.80 5.33
N ALA A 88 -23.04 -3.44 4.52
CA ALA A 88 -23.84 -2.23 4.70
C ALA A 88 -24.86 -2.36 5.84
#